data_AF-A0A2H0RTS6-F1
#
_entry.id   AF-A0A2H0RTS6-F1
#
_cell.length_a   1.000
_cell.length_b   1.000
_cell.length_c   1.000
_cell.angle_alpha   90.00
_cell.angle_beta   90.00
_cell.angle_gamma   90.00
#
_symmetry.space_group_name_H-M   'P 1'
#
loop_
_entity.id
_entity.type
_entity.pdbx_description
1 polymer ?
#
loop_
_entity_poly.entity_id
_entity_poly.type
_entity_poly.pdbx_seq_one_letter_code
_entity_poly.pdbx_strand_id
1 'polypeptide(L)' 'MTYVTDPIGDLLTRMRNAQAANHSTCSAPYSRLRKQLCDILKAEGWIADVQVEGEA' A
#
# COMPACT_ATOMS: atom_id res chain seq x y z
N MET A 1 7.11 -9.02 19.04
CA MET A 1 6.03 -8.91 18.04
C MET A 1 5.51 -7.48 18.11
N THR A 2 5.86 -6.60 17.17
CA THR A 2 5.21 -5.28 17.08
C THR A 2 3.79 -5.52 16.59
N TYR A 3 2.83 -5.36 17.49
CA TYR A 3 1.41 -5.51 17.18
C TYR A 3 1.01 -4.31 16.31
N VAL A 4 0.84 -4.53 15.00
CA VAL A 4 0.30 -3.50 14.10
C VAL A 4 -1.19 -3.41 14.41
N THR A 5 -1.58 -2.37 15.14
CA THR A 5 -2.96 -2.11 15.54
C THR A 5 -3.82 -1.67 14.35
N ASP A 6 -3.24 -0.96 13.39
CA ASP A 6 -3.92 -0.52 12.17
C ASP A 6 -3.13 -0.87 10.89
N PRO A 7 -3.47 -2.01 10.25
CA PRO A 7 -2.89 -2.44 8.98
C PRO A 7 -3.16 -1.51 7.78
N ILE A 8 -4.21 -0.68 7.83
CA ILE A 8 -4.59 0.25 6.76
C ILE A 8 -3.85 1.57 6.96
N GLY A 9 -3.88 2.11 8.18
CA GLY A 9 -3.15 3.31 8.55
C GLY A 9 -1.64 3.16 8.32
N ASP A 10 -1.06 2.00 8.58
CA ASP A 10 0.35 1.71 8.25
C ASP A 10 0.60 1.81 6.73
N LEU A 11 -0.28 1.26 5.89
CA LEU A 11 -0.15 1.33 4.43
C LEU A 11 -0.23 2.77 3.92
N LEU A 12 -1.22 3.53 4.37
CA LEU A 12 -1.39 4.94 3.96
C LEU A 12 -0.21 5.80 4.44
N THR A 13 0.30 5.53 5.64
CA THR A 13 1.49 6.21 6.17
C THR A 13 2.73 5.92 5.33
N ARG A 14 2.94 4.67 4.90
CA ARG A 14 4.04 4.30 3.98
C ARG A 14 3.93 5.01 2.64
N MET A 15 2.73 5.03 2.03
CA MET A 15 2.49 5.73 0.76
C MET A 15 2.82 7.22 0.88
N ARG A 16 2.31 7.89 1.93
CA ARG A 16 2.59 9.30 2.19
C ARG A 16 4.09 9.56 2.38
N ASN A 17 4.78 8.71 3.14
CA ASN A 17 6.21 8.86 3.39
C ASN A 17 7.04 8.62 2.11
N ALA A 18 6.65 7.66 1.27
CA ALA A 18 7.27 7.41 -0.03
C ALA A 18 7.12 8.63 -0.96
N GLN A 19 5.91 9.21 -1.02
CA GLN A 19 5.66 10.43 -1.78
C GLN A 19 6.49 11.62 -1.24
N ALA A 20 6.58 11.79 0.08
CA ALA A 20 7.40 12.83 0.70
C ALA A 20 8.91 12.64 0.42
N ALA A 21 9.37 11.40 0.26
CA ALA A 21 10.73 11.06 -0.15
C ALA A 21 10.95 11.12 -1.67
N ASN A 22 9.95 11.54 -2.46
CA ASN A 22 9.97 11.54 -3.93
C ASN A 22 10.22 10.15 -4.55
N HIS A 23 9.80 9.08 -3.87
CA HIS A 23 9.81 7.74 -4.44
C HIS A 23 8.58 7.54 -5.32
N SER A 24 8.77 7.00 -6.53
CA SER A 24 7.69 6.68 -7.47
C SER A 24 6.92 5.41 -7.10
N THR A 25 7.51 4.54 -6.27
CA THR A 25 6.92 3.26 -5.85
C THR A 25 7.06 3.06 -4.34
N CYS A 26 6.19 2.23 -3.77
CA CYS A 26 6.19 1.87 -2.36
C CYS A 26 5.88 0.38 -2.22
N SER A 27 6.58 -0.32 -1.32
CA SER A 27 6.32 -1.72 -0.99
C SER A 27 5.74 -1.85 0.42
N ALA A 28 4.80 -2.78 0.57
CA ALA A 28 4.17 -3.11 1.83
C ALA A 28 3.86 -4.62 1.88
N PRO A 29 3.74 -5.22 3.07
CA PRO A 29 3.41 -6.64 3.17
C PRO A 29 2.03 -6.90 2.57
N TYR A 30 1.90 -8.03 1.88
CA TYR A 30 0.64 -8.42 1.24
C TYR A 30 -0.45 -8.71 2.29
N SER A 31 -1.67 -8.27 1.98
CA SER A 31 -2.88 -8.79 2.60
C SER A 31 -4.05 -8.60 1.63
N ARG A 32 -5.07 -9.48 1.72
CA ARG A 32 -6.28 -9.38 0.87
C ARG A 32 -6.94 -8.01 0.98
N LEU A 33 -7.04 -7.48 2.20
CA LEU A 33 -7.66 -6.18 2.46
C LEU A 33 -6.85 -5.02 1.87
N ARG A 34 -5.52 -5.05 1.99
CA ARG A 34 -4.63 -4.02 1.40
C ARG A 34 -4.71 -4.06 -0.11
N LYS A 35 -4.78 -5.24 -0.72
CA LYS A 35 -4.91 -5.38 -2.17
C LYS A 35 -6.23 -4.77 -2.67
N GLN A 36 -7.35 -5.11 -2.05
CA GLN A 36 -8.65 -4.52 -2.39
C GLN A 36 -8.65 -2.99 -2.26
N LEU A 37 -8.05 -2.46 -1.20
CA LEU A 37 -7.91 -1.02 -1.03
C LEU A 37 -7.09 -0.38 -2.16
N CYS A 38 -5.93 -0.94 -2.49
CA CYS A 38 -5.11 -0.46 -3.60
C CYS A 38 -5.85 -0.56 -4.95
N ASP A 39 -6.66 -1.59 -5.16
CA ASP A 39 -7.46 -1.74 -6.38
C ASP A 39 -8.52 -0.64 -6.50
N ILE A 40 -9.17 -0.27 -5.39
CA ILE A 40 -10.09 0.88 -5.33
C ILE A 40 -9.33 2.18 -5.63
N LEU A 41 -8.18 2.40 -4.97
CA LEU A 41 -7.36 3.60 -5.21
C LEU A 41 -6.91 3.71 -6.66
N LYS A 42 -6.61 2.58 -7.32
CA LYS A 42 -6.29 2.53 -8.74
C LYS A 42 -7.50 2.87 -9.61
N ALA A 43 -8.67 2.32 -9.30
CA ALA A 43 -9.92 2.59 -10.03
C ALA A 43 -10.32 4.08 -9.96
N GLU A 44 -10.12 4.71 -8.81
CA GLU A 44 -10.36 6.12 -8.57
C GLU A 44 -9.25 7.05 -9.13
N GLY A 45 -8.16 6.48 -9.66
CA GLY A 45 -7.07 7.24 -10.29
C GLY A 45 -6.06 7.87 -9.32
N TRP A 46 -6.05 7.47 -8.05
CA TRP A 46 -5.07 7.96 -7.06
C TRP A 46 -3.69 7.33 -7.21
N ILE A 47 -3.64 6.07 -7.66
CA ILE A 47 -2.39 5.35 -7.93
C ILE A 47 -2.39 4.82 -9.36
N ALA A 48 -1.21 4.80 -9.99
CA ALA A 48 -1.09 4.37 -11.39
C ALA A 48 -1.22 2.85 -11.53
N ASP A 49 -0.53 2.09 -10.70
CA ASP A 49 -0.56 0.63 -10.73
C ASP A 49 -0.32 0.01 -9.34
N VAL A 50 -0.75 -1.24 -9.19
CA VAL A 50 -0.47 -2.04 -7.99
C VAL A 50 -0.10 -3.47 -8.39
N GLN A 51 1.12 -3.87 -8.03
CA GLN A 51 1.64 -5.21 -8.28
C GLN A 51 1.85 -5.96 -6.97
N VAL A 52 1.63 -7.28 -7.01
CA VAL A 52 1.89 -8.17 -5.88
C VAL A 52 3.14 -8.97 -6.24
N GLU A 53 4.24 -8.71 -5.55
CA GLU A 53 5.48 -9.46 -5.70
C GLU A 53 5.58 -10.51 -4.59
N GLY A 54 5.54 -11.80 -4.96
CA GLY A 54 5.62 -12.94 -4.04
C GLY A 54 4.53 -13.99 -4.28
N GLU A 55 4.83 -15.25 -3.94
CA GLU A 55 3.85 -16.34 -3.93
C GLU A 55 2.85 -16.17 -2.77
N ALA A 56 1.58 -16.45 -3.06
CA ALA A 56 0.43 -16.24 -2.17
C ALA A 56 0.42 -17.14 -0.92
#